data_AF-A0A454W111-F1
#
_entry.id   AF-A0A454W111-F1
#
_cell.length_a   1.000
_cell.length_b   1.000
_cell.length_c   1.000
_cell.angle_alpha   90.00
_cell.angle_beta   90.00
_cell.angle_gamma   90.00
#
_symmetry.space_group_name_H-M   'P 1'
#
loop_
_entity.id
_entity.type
_entity.pdbx_description
1 polymer ?
#
loop_
_entity_poly.entity_id
_entity_poly.type
_entity_poly.pdbx_seq_one_letter_code
_entity_poly.pdbx_strand_id
1 'polypeptide(L)'
;MSPTHDVIVIGLGGMGSAAAHHLSARGARVLGLEKFGPVHDRGSSHGGSRITRQSYFEDPAYVPLLLRAYELYEDLERATGRDIAL
;
A
#
# COMPACT_ATOMS: atom_id res chain seq x y z
N MET A 1 -9.26 30.10 5.92
CA MET A 1 -8.01 29.34 5.75
C MET A 1 -8.34 28.07 4.98
N SER A 2 -7.61 27.75 3.93
CA SER A 2 -7.71 26.44 3.29
C SER A 2 -7.36 25.34 4.29
N PRO A 3 -7.98 24.15 4.24
CA PRO A 3 -7.60 23.05 5.10
C PRO A 3 -6.10 22.76 4.94
N THR A 4 -5.36 22.81 6.05
CA THR A 4 -3.96 22.40 6.05
C THR A 4 -3.89 20.87 6.07
N HIS A 5 -2.96 20.30 5.32
CA HIS A 5 -2.67 18.86 5.34
C HIS A 5 -1.26 18.68 5.89
N ASP A 6 -1.04 17.61 6.64
CA ASP A 6 0.27 17.31 7.23
C ASP A 6 1.15 16.57 6.21
N VAL A 7 0.53 15.76 5.33
CA VAL A 7 1.21 15.04 4.25
C VAL A 7 0.37 15.07 2.97
N ILE A 8 1.02 15.22 1.82
CA ILE A 8 0.42 15.04 0.50
C ILE A 8 1.07 13.82 -0.16
N VAL A 9 0.25 12.88 -0.64
CA VAL A 9 0.69 11.71 -1.41
C VAL A 9 0.27 11.90 -2.86
N ILE A 10 1.25 11.98 -3.76
CA ILE A 10 1.02 12.12 -5.20
C ILE A 10 1.13 10.72 -5.84
N GLY A 11 0.01 10.22 -6.36
CA GLY A 11 -0.18 8.86 -6.85
C GLY A 11 -0.71 7.94 -5.75
N LEU A 12 -1.89 7.36 -5.93
CA LEU A 12 -2.53 6.42 -5.00
C LEU A 12 -2.59 4.99 -5.56
N GLY A 13 -1.54 4.57 -6.27
CA GLY A 13 -1.29 3.17 -6.60
C GLY A 13 -0.93 2.33 -5.37
N GLY A 14 -0.37 1.13 -5.55
CA GLY A 14 -0.06 0.22 -4.44
C GLY A 14 0.78 0.84 -3.32
N MET A 15 1.85 1.57 -3.66
CA MET A 15 2.71 2.22 -2.65
C MET A 15 2.06 3.43 -1.99
N GLY A 16 1.42 4.30 -2.78
CA GLY A 16 0.85 5.55 -2.28
C GLY A 16 -0.39 5.33 -1.42
N SER A 17 -1.24 4.38 -1.79
CA SER A 17 -2.41 4.00 -0.98
C SER A 17 -2.00 3.38 0.36
N ALA A 18 -0.99 2.50 0.37
CA ALA A 18 -0.44 1.95 1.61
C ALA A 18 0.16 3.05 2.52
N ALA A 19 0.91 3.98 1.93
CA ALA A 19 1.46 5.12 2.66
C ALA A 19 0.34 6.00 3.26
N ALA A 20 -0.66 6.37 2.47
CA ALA A 20 -1.80 7.17 2.92
C ALA A 20 -2.60 6.47 4.03
N HIS A 21 -2.80 5.16 3.91
CA HIS A 21 -3.45 4.36 4.94
C HIS A 21 -2.67 4.39 6.27
N HIS A 22 -1.38 4.05 6.26
CA HIS A 22 -0.59 4.00 7.50
C HIS A 22 -0.34 5.40 8.11
N LEU A 23 -0.25 6.45 7.29
CA LEU A 23 -0.12 7.82 7.79
C LEU A 23 -1.42 8.30 8.45
N SER A 24 -2.57 8.08 7.80
CA SER A 24 -3.87 8.47 8.35
C SER A 24 -4.23 7.67 9.60
N ALA A 25 -3.92 6.36 9.64
CA ALA A 25 -4.08 5.53 10.83
C ALA A 25 -3.26 6.01 12.05
N ARG A 26 -2.18 6.78 11.82
CA ARG A 26 -1.37 7.41 12.87
C ARG A 26 -1.81 8.84 13.21
N GLY A 27 -2.95 9.29 12.67
CA GLY A 27 -3.56 10.58 12.98
C GLY A 27 -3.14 11.75 12.08
N ALA A 28 -2.34 11.52 11.03
CA ALA A 28 -1.97 12.57 10.09
C ALA A 28 -3.15 12.94 9.17
N ARG A 29 -3.31 14.23 8.86
CA ARG A 29 -4.24 14.70 7.82
C ARG A 29 -3.59 14.55 6.46
N VAL A 30 -3.94 13.48 5.75
CA VAL A 30 -3.32 13.12 4.46
C VAL A 30 -4.20 13.55 3.30
N LEU A 31 -3.64 14.29 2.34
CA LEU A 31 -4.25 14.50 1.03
C LEU A 31 -3.66 13.52 0.02
N GLY A 32 -4.50 12.61 -0.49
CA GLY A 32 -4.13 11.72 -1.59
C GLY A 32 -4.58 12.29 -2.93
N LEU A 33 -3.68 12.36 -3.91
CA LEU A 33 -3.97 12.80 -5.27
C LEU A 33 -3.71 11.66 -6.26
N GLU A 34 -4.72 11.28 -7.02
CA GLU A 34 -4.60 10.25 -8.06
C GLU A 34 -5.16 10.78 -9.38
N LYS A 35 -4.38 10.63 -10.46
CA LYS A 35 -4.70 11.14 -11.78
C LYS A 35 -5.86 10.37 -12.42
N PHE A 36 -5.94 9.06 -12.17
CA PHE A 36 -6.78 8.16 -12.97
C PHE A 36 -7.94 7.51 -12.20
N GLY A 37 -8.17 7.92 -10.94
CA GLY A 37 -9.13 7.29 -10.04
C GLY A 37 -8.58 6.03 -9.35
N PRO A 38 -9.30 5.45 -8.38
CA PRO A 38 -8.87 4.24 -7.70
C PRO A 38 -8.89 3.03 -8.65
N VAL A 39 -7.91 2.14 -8.50
CA VAL A 39 -7.85 0.82 -9.18
C VAL A 39 -8.11 0.94 -10.69
N HIS A 40 -7.09 1.39 -11.44
CA HIS A 40 -7.15 1.57 -12.89
C HIS A 40 -6.10 0.73 -13.63
N ASP A 41 -6.28 0.59 -14.94
CA ASP A 41 -5.40 -0.17 -15.86
C ASP A 41 -4.22 0.64 -16.43
N ARG A 42 -4.16 1.95 -16.17
CA ARG A 42 -3.07 2.84 -16.61
C ARG A 42 -1.83 2.90 -15.69
N GLY A 43 -1.60 1.92 -14.83
CA GLY A 43 -0.48 1.90 -13.88
C GLY A 43 -0.06 0.48 -13.47
N SER A 44 0.97 0.32 -12.65
CA SER A 44 1.61 -0.99 -12.43
C SER A 44 0.87 -1.95 -11.48
N SER A 45 -0.36 -1.66 -11.06
CA SER A 45 -1.12 -2.46 -10.08
C SER A 45 -2.28 -3.27 -10.69
N HIS A 46 -2.58 -3.13 -11.99
CA HIS A 46 -3.67 -3.86 -12.65
C HIS A 46 -3.34 -5.34 -12.89
N GLY A 47 -4.31 -6.15 -13.35
CA GLY A 47 -4.04 -7.53 -13.76
C GLY A 47 -4.31 -8.60 -12.69
N GLY A 48 -5.17 -8.29 -11.71
CA GLY A 48 -5.82 -9.28 -10.85
C GLY A 48 -4.98 -9.80 -9.68
N SER A 49 -3.74 -10.25 -9.92
CA SER A 49 -2.90 -10.86 -8.89
C SER A 49 -1.44 -10.40 -8.96
N ARG A 50 -0.71 -10.58 -7.85
CA ARG A 50 0.74 -10.36 -7.74
C ARG A 50 1.36 -11.50 -6.95
N ILE A 51 2.52 -11.96 -7.38
CA ILE A 51 3.30 -12.95 -6.64
C ILE A 51 3.99 -12.26 -5.48
N THR A 52 3.85 -12.82 -4.28
CA THR A 52 4.68 -12.52 -3.11
C THR A 52 5.48 -13.77 -2.75
N ARG A 53 6.73 -13.62 -2.30
CA ARG A 53 7.66 -14.74 -2.05
C ARG A 53 8.69 -14.36 -1.00
N GLN A 54 8.92 -15.24 -0.02
CA GLN A 54 9.91 -15.02 1.05
C GLN A 54 11.33 -15.43 0.63
N SER A 55 11.46 -16.47 -0.18
CA SER A 55 12.74 -16.88 -0.76
C SER A 55 13.15 -15.88 -1.83
N TYR A 56 14.02 -14.94 -1.49
CA TYR A 56 14.44 -13.85 -2.38
C TYR A 56 15.94 -13.95 -2.68
N PHE A 57 16.29 -13.98 -3.96
CA PHE A 57 17.68 -14.17 -4.40
C PHE A 57 18.36 -12.82 -4.71
N GLU A 58 17.56 -11.81 -5.04
CA GLU A 58 17.98 -10.53 -5.57
C GLU A 58 18.88 -9.78 -4.58
N ASP A 59 18.50 -9.75 -3.31
CA ASP A 59 19.36 -9.30 -2.20
C ASP A 59 18.77 -9.76 -0.85
N PRO A 60 19.56 -10.30 0.08
CA PRO A 60 19.08 -10.67 1.42
C PRO A 60 18.51 -9.49 2.22
N ALA A 61 18.86 -8.23 1.90
CA ALA A 61 18.27 -7.04 2.51
C ALA A 61 16.76 -6.90 2.26
N TYR A 62 16.20 -7.60 1.27
CA TYR A 62 14.75 -7.65 1.07
C TYR A 62 14.03 -8.57 2.06
N VAL A 63 14.71 -9.57 2.64
CA VAL A 63 14.06 -10.58 3.49
C VAL A 63 13.31 -9.94 4.67
N PRO A 64 13.89 -9.00 5.45
CA PRO A 64 13.15 -8.33 6.52
C PRO A 64 11.92 -7.53 6.01
N LEU A 65 12.04 -6.91 4.84
CA LEU A 65 10.93 -6.16 4.22
C LEU A 65 9.80 -7.09 3.79
N LEU A 66 10.14 -8.26 3.24
CA LEU A 66 9.17 -9.27 2.82
C LEU A 66 8.43 -9.83 4.04
N LEU A 67 9.14 -10.25 5.09
CA LEU A 67 8.51 -10.76 6.30
C LEU A 67 7.54 -9.74 6.90
N ARG A 68 7.94 -8.46 6.97
CA ARG A 68 7.05 -7.40 7.43
C ARG A 68 5.85 -7.19 6.49
N ALA A 69 6.01 -7.38 5.18
CA ALA A 69 4.90 -7.29 4.24
C ALA A 69 3.85 -8.41 4.47
N TYR A 70 4.27 -9.64 4.80
CA TYR A 70 3.33 -10.73 5.14
C TYR A 70 2.49 -10.37 6.38
N GLU A 71 3.12 -9.89 7.46
CA GLU A 71 2.39 -9.43 8.65
C GLU A 71 1.37 -8.34 8.31
N LEU A 72 1.74 -7.39 7.45
CA LEU A 72 0.85 -6.31 7.02
C LEU A 72 -0.29 -6.78 6.13
N TYR A 73 -0.10 -7.83 5.32
CA TYR A 73 -1.19 -8.45 4.57
C TYR A 73 -2.18 -9.13 5.52
N GLU A 74 -1.71 -9.88 6.51
CA GLU A 74 -2.59 -10.48 7.53
C GLU A 74 -3.36 -9.41 8.31
N ASP A 75 -2.72 -8.29 8.68
CA ASP A 75 -3.38 -7.15 9.31
C ASP A 75 -4.49 -6.59 8.42
N LEU A 76 -4.23 -6.46 7.11
CA LEU A 76 -5.19 -5.94 6.13
C LEU A 76 -6.36 -6.90 5.90
N GLU A 77 -6.11 -8.21 5.85
CA GLU A 77 -7.14 -9.24 5.77
C GLU A 77 -8.07 -9.16 6.98
N ARG A 78 -7.52 -9.08 8.20
CA ARG A 78 -8.32 -8.92 9.42
C ARG A 78 -9.12 -7.61 9.43
N ALA A 79 -8.53 -6.51 8.98
CA ALA A 79 -9.20 -5.22 8.95
C ALA A 79 -10.34 -5.15 7.91
N THR A 80 -10.24 -5.92 6.82
CA THR A 80 -11.20 -5.88 5.71
C THR A 80 -12.16 -7.06 5.66
N GLY A 81 -11.87 -8.15 6.37
CA GLY A 81 -12.61 -9.41 6.28
C GLY A 81 -12.49 -10.09 4.92
N ARG A 82 -11.46 -9.76 4.14
CA ARG A 82 -11.20 -10.31 2.79
C ARG A 82 -9.95 -11.17 2.80
N ASP A 83 -9.94 -12.18 1.95
CA ASP A 83 -8.76 -12.96 1.62
C ASP A 83 -7.89 -12.19 0.59
N ILE A 84 -6.60 -12.02 0.85
CA ILE A 84 -5.71 -11.13 0.10
C ILE A 84 -4.41 -11.82 -0.32
N ALA A 85 -3.71 -12.48 0.59
CA ALA A 85 -2.33 -12.94 0.38
C ALA A 85 -2.11 -14.43 0.64
N LEU A 86 -3.18 -15.20 0.86
CA LEU A 86 -3.17 -16.66 0.95
C LEU A 86 -3.48 -17.34 -0.40
#